data_AF-A0A2N2XAF0-F1
#
_entry.id   AF-A0A2N2XAF0-F1
#
_cell.length_a   1.000
_cell.length_b   1.000
_cell.length_c   1.000
_cell.angle_alpha   90.00
_cell.angle_beta   90.00
_cell.angle_gamma   90.00
#
_symmetry.space_group_name_H-M   'P 1'
#
loop_
_entity.id
_entity.type
_entity.pdbx_description
1 polymer ?
#
loop_
_entity_poly.entity_id
_entity_poly.type
_entity_poly.pdbx_seq_one_letter_code
_entity_poly.pdbx_strand_id
1 'polypeptide(L)'
;MKIGEISKPRFEYRTFGQNFEESAKRMARLSVPIPEKVWERESDEIYILSKTNDINNTKIRDGKMDIKTFVQTVDGLEQWNPLMKGEFPMAKEVLAKEVFPAFKVKMPVLNKDVYTFDEFMTIIDAHPDLLGVRVSKQRFGYMVNNTLCEVGNVLINGAKVVTINSESTEIEDIKKTIADVGLEGFENINYLQAIKRVIGWINKPLAN
;
A
#
# COMPACT_ATOMS: atom_id res chain seq x y z
N MET A 1 -11.29 9.68 15.68
CA MET A 1 -11.66 8.48 14.88
C MET A 1 -11.89 7.33 15.86
N LYS A 2 -13.12 6.80 15.94
CA LYS A 2 -13.45 5.66 16.83
C LYS A 2 -12.94 4.37 16.19
N ILE A 3 -12.37 3.49 17.01
CA ILE A 3 -11.89 2.17 16.56
C ILE A 3 -13.14 1.29 16.33
N GLY A 4 -13.29 0.74 15.12
CA GLY A 4 -14.35 -0.24 14.79
C GLY A 4 -15.49 0.26 13.90
N GLU A 5 -15.60 1.56 13.60
CA GLU A 5 -16.51 2.03 12.55
C GLU A 5 -15.91 1.79 11.16
N ILE A 6 -16.73 1.31 10.22
CA ILE A 6 -16.37 1.29 8.80
C ILE A 6 -16.19 2.74 8.36
N SER A 7 -14.95 3.21 8.30
CA SER A 7 -14.66 4.52 7.73
C SER A 7 -15.07 4.50 6.27
N LYS A 8 -15.79 5.53 5.81
CA LYS A 8 -16.07 5.73 4.38
C LYS A 8 -14.77 5.54 3.57
N PRO A 9 -14.82 4.89 2.39
CA PRO A 9 -13.64 4.69 1.56
C PRO A 9 -13.03 6.05 1.20
N ARG A 10 -11.74 6.20 1.44
CA ARG A 10 -11.01 7.44 1.18
C ARG A 10 -10.41 7.44 -0.20
N PHE A 11 -10.32 8.62 -0.78
CA PHE A 11 -9.42 8.88 -1.89
C PHE A 11 -8.01 9.06 -1.34
N GLU A 12 -7.02 8.55 -2.07
CA GLU A 12 -5.61 8.68 -1.75
C GLU A 12 -4.87 9.27 -2.95
N TYR A 13 -4.10 10.32 -2.64
CA TYR A 13 -2.94 10.70 -3.41
C TYR A 13 -1.71 10.10 -2.75
N ARG A 14 -0.87 9.41 -3.50
CA ARG A 14 0.43 8.96 -3.06
C ARG A 14 1.42 9.01 -4.21
N THR A 15 2.65 9.41 -3.90
CA THR A 15 3.74 9.31 -4.86
C THR A 15 4.98 8.72 -4.21
N PHE A 16 5.93 8.31 -5.05
CA PHE A 16 7.17 7.65 -4.65
C PHE A 16 8.33 8.19 -5.48
N GLY A 17 9.49 8.38 -4.85
CA GLY A 17 10.69 9.00 -5.43
C GLY A 17 11.90 8.73 -4.54
N GLN A 18 13.05 9.31 -4.89
CA GLN A 18 14.25 9.27 -4.08
C GLN A 18 14.26 10.37 -3.00
N ASN A 19 13.57 11.49 -3.22
CA ASN A 19 13.59 12.62 -2.30
C ASN A 19 12.28 13.45 -2.33
N PHE A 20 11.72 13.72 -1.16
CA PHE A 20 10.61 14.66 -0.97
C PHE A 20 10.86 15.66 0.16
N GLU A 21 12.12 15.97 0.46
CA GLU A 21 12.52 16.79 1.62
C GLU A 21 11.80 18.14 1.68
N GLU A 22 11.71 18.86 0.56
CA GLU A 22 11.03 20.16 0.53
C GLU A 22 9.52 20.04 0.75
N SER A 23 8.86 19.06 0.12
CA SER A 23 7.45 18.77 0.34
C SER A 23 7.19 18.28 1.78
N ALA A 24 8.08 17.47 2.34
CA ALA A 24 8.02 16.99 3.71
C ALA A 24 8.17 18.13 4.72
N LYS A 25 9.10 19.07 4.49
CA LYS A 25 9.25 20.30 5.30
C LYS A 25 7.98 21.15 5.26
N ARG A 26 7.36 21.33 4.09
CA ARG A 26 6.08 22.06 3.97
C ARG A 26 4.96 21.33 4.70
N MET A 27 4.85 20.01 4.53
CA MET A 27 3.87 19.17 5.20
C MET A 27 4.00 19.26 6.73
N ALA A 28 5.22 19.18 7.27
CA ALA A 28 5.46 19.34 8.69
C ALA A 28 5.08 20.75 9.21
N ARG A 29 5.42 21.81 8.46
CA ARG A 29 5.09 23.20 8.83
C ARG A 29 3.59 23.50 8.81
N LEU A 30 2.86 22.87 7.89
CA LEU A 30 1.42 23.07 7.73
C LEU A 30 0.58 22.12 8.60
N SER A 31 1.21 21.10 9.20
CA SER A 31 0.48 20.11 9.99
C SER A 31 -0.08 20.72 11.27
N VAL A 32 -1.35 20.42 11.55
CA VAL A 32 -1.93 20.65 12.88
C VAL A 32 -1.46 19.57 13.87
N PRO A 33 -1.60 19.77 15.19
CA PRO A 33 -1.27 18.76 16.18
C PRO A 33 -2.04 17.45 15.97
N ILE A 34 -1.34 16.33 16.09
CA ILE A 34 -1.89 14.97 16.00
C ILE A 34 -1.41 14.13 17.20
N PRO A 35 -2.08 13.02 17.54
CA PRO A 35 -1.65 12.15 18.64
C PRO A 35 -0.21 11.64 18.49
N GLU A 36 0.55 11.58 19.58
CA GLU A 36 1.95 11.15 19.55
C GLU A 36 2.16 9.75 18.94
N LYS A 37 1.24 8.82 19.21
CA LYS A 37 1.24 7.46 18.62
C LYS A 37 1.17 7.43 17.08
N VAL A 38 0.89 8.55 16.42
CA VAL A 38 0.88 8.67 14.96
C VAL A 38 2.03 9.49 14.41
N TRP A 39 2.89 10.08 15.26
CA TRP A 39 4.05 10.87 14.83
C TRP A 39 5.03 10.03 14.05
N GLU A 40 5.38 8.86 14.57
CA GLU A 40 6.29 7.93 13.93
C GLU A 40 5.81 6.50 14.15
N ARG A 41 5.87 5.69 13.10
CA ARG A 41 5.50 4.28 13.15
C ARG A 41 6.39 3.48 12.22
N GLU A 42 6.73 2.28 12.66
CA GLU A 42 7.46 1.30 11.87
C GLU A 42 6.61 0.07 11.57
N SER A 43 6.91 -0.60 10.47
CA SER A 43 6.28 -1.87 10.12
C SER A 43 7.10 -2.63 9.10
N ASP A 44 7.22 -3.94 9.32
CA ASP A 44 7.72 -4.90 8.34
C ASP A 44 6.57 -5.66 7.71
N GLU A 45 6.51 -5.64 6.39
CA GLU A 45 5.42 -6.22 5.61
C GLU A 45 5.99 -7.10 4.48
N ILE A 46 5.22 -8.09 4.05
CA ILE A 46 5.49 -8.84 2.81
C ILE A 46 4.38 -8.54 1.83
N TYR A 47 4.73 -7.96 0.70
CA TYR A 47 3.82 -7.75 -0.42
C TYR A 47 3.84 -8.97 -1.32
N ILE A 48 2.65 -9.48 -1.67
CA ILE A 48 2.52 -10.55 -2.66
C ILE A 48 2.16 -9.92 -3.98
N LEU A 49 3.12 -9.86 -4.88
CA LEU A 49 2.94 -9.28 -6.20
C LEU A 49 2.54 -10.35 -7.20
N SER A 50 1.71 -9.94 -8.16
CA SER A 50 1.33 -10.75 -9.32
C SER A 50 1.62 -9.99 -10.61
N LYS A 51 2.20 -10.67 -11.61
CA LYS A 51 2.43 -10.11 -12.95
C LYS A 51 1.13 -9.81 -13.69
N THR A 52 0.04 -10.51 -13.36
CA THR A 52 -1.24 -10.46 -14.08
C THR A 52 -2.31 -9.62 -13.36
N ASN A 53 -1.95 -8.97 -12.26
CA ASN A 53 -2.86 -8.17 -11.45
C ASN A 53 -2.27 -6.79 -11.11
N ASP A 54 -3.05 -5.75 -11.40
CA ASP A 54 -2.78 -4.36 -11.02
C ASP A 54 -3.90 -3.74 -10.16
N ILE A 55 -4.92 -4.54 -9.80
CA ILE A 55 -6.12 -4.03 -9.11
C ILE A 55 -6.20 -4.43 -7.64
N ASN A 56 -5.58 -5.54 -7.25
CA ASN A 56 -5.60 -6.04 -5.88
C ASN A 56 -4.23 -5.89 -5.25
N ASN A 57 -4.16 -5.19 -4.12
CA ASN A 57 -2.95 -5.01 -3.35
C ASN A 57 -2.99 -5.96 -2.15
N THR A 58 -2.11 -6.95 -2.14
CA THR A 58 -2.01 -7.94 -1.06
C THR A 58 -0.75 -7.72 -0.26
N LYS A 59 -0.93 -7.63 1.05
CA LYS A 59 0.17 -7.57 2.01
C LYS A 59 -0.07 -8.49 3.19
N ILE A 60 1.03 -8.94 3.79
CA ILE A 60 1.05 -9.72 5.02
C ILE A 60 1.84 -8.94 6.06
N ARG A 61 1.26 -8.78 7.26
CA ARG A 61 1.90 -8.14 8.41
C ARG A 61 1.40 -8.80 9.69
N ASP A 62 2.31 -9.07 10.63
CA ASP A 62 1.99 -9.66 11.94
C ASP A 62 1.16 -10.96 11.84
N GLY A 63 1.47 -11.80 10.83
CA GLY A 63 0.74 -13.04 10.56
C GLY A 63 -0.66 -12.87 9.94
N LYS A 64 -1.03 -11.64 9.56
CA LYS A 64 -2.32 -11.31 8.96
C LYS A 64 -2.17 -10.88 7.52
N MET A 65 -3.02 -11.39 6.64
CA MET A 65 -3.15 -10.97 5.26
C MET A 65 -4.24 -9.92 5.13
N ASP A 66 -3.96 -8.83 4.42
CA ASP A 66 -4.90 -7.80 4.02
C ASP A 66 -4.81 -7.67 2.49
N ILE A 67 -5.95 -7.82 1.83
CA ILE A 67 -6.07 -7.59 0.39
C ILE A 67 -7.05 -6.44 0.19
N LYS A 68 -6.62 -5.44 -0.55
CA LYS A 68 -7.45 -4.31 -0.95
C LYS A 68 -7.65 -4.32 -2.45
N THR A 69 -8.87 -4.05 -2.89
CA THR A 69 -9.18 -3.85 -4.30
C THR A 69 -9.27 -2.37 -4.62
N PHE A 70 -8.73 -1.99 -5.77
CA PHE A 70 -9.02 -0.73 -6.43
C PHE A 70 -10.52 -0.65 -6.72
N VAL A 71 -11.11 0.51 -6.49
CA VAL A 71 -12.54 0.78 -6.71
C VAL A 71 -12.71 1.65 -7.94
N GLN A 72 -12.13 2.85 -7.91
CA GLN A 72 -12.27 3.85 -8.96
C GLN A 72 -11.19 4.92 -8.83
N THR A 73 -11.05 5.70 -9.91
CA THR A 73 -10.28 6.96 -9.90
C THR A 73 -11.24 8.11 -10.14
N VAL A 74 -11.16 9.14 -9.31
CA VAL A 74 -11.88 10.41 -9.50
C VAL A 74 -10.86 11.54 -9.40
N ASP A 75 -10.79 12.40 -10.41
CA ASP A 75 -9.83 13.50 -10.50
C ASP A 75 -8.36 13.08 -10.29
N GLY A 76 -8.00 11.89 -10.78
CA GLY A 76 -6.65 11.33 -10.63
C GLY A 76 -6.35 10.73 -9.26
N LEU A 77 -7.30 10.76 -8.31
CA LEU A 77 -7.17 10.17 -6.98
C LEU A 77 -7.76 8.76 -6.93
N GLU A 78 -7.03 7.81 -6.34
CA GLU A 78 -7.46 6.42 -6.27
C GLU A 78 -8.29 6.17 -5.01
N GLN A 79 -9.33 5.35 -5.13
CA GLN A 79 -10.12 4.87 -4.00
C GLN A 79 -9.98 3.36 -3.85
N TRP A 80 -9.77 2.89 -2.62
CA TRP A 80 -9.48 1.50 -2.30
C TRP A 80 -10.45 0.95 -1.24
N ASN A 81 -10.88 -0.30 -1.41
CA ASN A 81 -11.72 -1.02 -0.45
C ASN A 81 -11.04 -2.29 0.07
N PRO A 82 -11.23 -2.63 1.36
CA PRO A 82 -10.89 -3.96 1.85
C PRO A 82 -11.68 -5.02 1.09
N LEU A 83 -10.97 -5.98 0.49
CA LEU A 83 -11.59 -7.13 -0.18
C LEU A 83 -11.68 -8.31 0.79
N MET A 84 -10.60 -8.60 1.53
CA MET A 84 -10.57 -9.63 2.56
C MET A 84 -9.48 -9.36 3.59
N LYS A 85 -9.68 -9.91 4.79
CA LYS A 85 -8.67 -10.04 5.83
C LYS A 85 -8.65 -11.48 6.29
N GLY A 86 -7.45 -12.03 6.42
CA GLY A 86 -7.24 -13.39 6.90
C GLY A 86 -6.05 -13.46 7.85
N GLU A 87 -5.97 -14.52 8.61
CA GLU A 87 -4.85 -14.80 9.50
C GLU A 87 -4.30 -16.19 9.17
N PHE A 88 -3.01 -16.41 9.43
CA PHE A 88 -2.42 -17.73 9.30
C PHE A 88 -2.54 -18.51 10.63
N PRO A 89 -2.74 -19.85 10.57
CA PRO A 89 -2.85 -20.66 9.37
C PRO A 89 -4.18 -20.48 8.64
N MET A 90 -4.18 -20.63 7.31
CA MET A 90 -5.31 -20.34 6.44
C MET A 90 -5.85 -21.61 5.77
N ALA A 91 -7.18 -21.75 5.72
CA ALA A 91 -7.85 -22.87 5.07
C ALA A 91 -7.71 -22.84 3.55
N LYS A 92 -7.64 -24.01 2.93
CA LYS A 92 -7.58 -24.21 1.48
C LYS A 92 -8.74 -23.53 0.76
N GLU A 93 -9.93 -23.55 1.35
CA GLU A 93 -11.13 -22.94 0.76
C GLU A 93 -10.98 -21.43 0.63
N VAL A 94 -10.39 -20.76 1.65
CA VAL A 94 -10.12 -19.32 1.63
C VAL A 94 -9.06 -19.01 0.57
N LEU A 95 -7.98 -19.80 0.53
CA LEU A 95 -6.95 -19.64 -0.50
C LEU A 95 -7.53 -19.76 -1.92
N ALA A 96 -8.38 -20.77 -2.14
CA ALA A 96 -8.96 -21.07 -3.45
C ALA A 96 -10.05 -20.10 -3.89
N LYS A 97 -10.90 -19.62 -2.98
CA LYS A 97 -12.06 -18.78 -3.31
C LYS A 97 -11.76 -17.29 -3.25
N GLU A 98 -10.81 -16.89 -2.41
CA GLU A 98 -10.56 -15.47 -2.12
C GLU A 98 -9.15 -15.06 -2.54
N VAL A 99 -8.11 -15.71 -2.03
CA VAL A 99 -6.71 -15.23 -2.17
C VAL A 99 -6.16 -15.38 -3.59
N PHE A 100 -6.13 -16.59 -4.15
CA PHE A 100 -5.59 -16.79 -5.51
C PHE A 100 -6.42 -16.14 -6.62
N PRO A 101 -7.77 -16.10 -6.54
CA PRO A 101 -8.57 -15.30 -7.47
C PRO A 101 -8.19 -13.81 -7.44
N ALA A 102 -7.87 -13.24 -6.27
CA ALA A 102 -7.42 -11.85 -6.18
C ALA A 102 -6.08 -11.62 -6.90
N PHE A 103 -5.20 -12.61 -6.95
CA PHE A 103 -3.94 -12.53 -7.68
C PHE A 103 -4.09 -12.63 -9.20
N LYS A 104 -5.23 -13.11 -9.71
CA LYS A 104 -5.49 -13.33 -11.15
C LYS A 104 -4.45 -14.23 -11.83
N VAL A 105 -3.93 -15.23 -11.13
CA VAL A 105 -2.99 -16.21 -11.66
C VAL A 105 -3.64 -17.57 -11.82
N LYS A 106 -2.92 -18.50 -12.46
CA LYS A 106 -3.34 -19.90 -12.50
C LYS A 106 -3.35 -20.46 -11.08
N MET A 107 -4.44 -21.12 -10.70
CA MET A 107 -4.57 -21.73 -9.38
C MET A 107 -3.50 -22.82 -9.19
N PRO A 108 -2.64 -22.76 -8.15
CA PRO A 108 -1.74 -23.85 -7.82
C PRO A 108 -2.51 -25.04 -7.24
N VAL A 109 -1.91 -26.22 -7.31
CA VAL A 109 -2.49 -27.42 -6.70
C VAL A 109 -2.32 -27.34 -5.18
N LEU A 110 -3.44 -27.32 -4.46
CA LEU A 110 -3.48 -27.32 -3.00
C LEU A 110 -3.81 -28.72 -2.46
N ASN A 111 -2.82 -29.38 -1.84
CA ASN A 111 -2.92 -30.76 -1.35
C ASN A 111 -3.24 -30.88 0.16
N LYS A 112 -3.15 -29.79 0.92
CA LYS A 112 -3.50 -29.70 2.34
C LYS A 112 -4.81 -28.93 2.53
N ASP A 113 -5.52 -29.21 3.61
CA ASP A 113 -6.73 -28.48 3.99
C ASP A 113 -6.41 -27.13 4.66
N VAL A 114 -5.22 -27.02 5.26
CA VAL A 114 -4.76 -25.82 5.97
C VAL A 114 -3.29 -25.56 5.62
N TYR A 115 -2.93 -24.29 5.49
CA TYR A 115 -1.57 -23.83 5.21
C TYR A 115 -1.10 -22.86 6.28
N THR A 116 0.04 -23.15 6.87
CA THR A 116 0.81 -22.19 7.66
C THR A 116 1.35 -21.06 6.78
N PHE A 117 1.86 -20.00 7.41
CA PHE A 117 2.50 -18.90 6.71
C PHE A 117 3.67 -19.38 5.83
N ASP A 118 4.56 -20.23 6.34
CA ASP A 118 5.74 -20.70 5.60
C ASP A 118 5.36 -21.59 4.41
N GLU A 119 4.35 -22.44 4.56
CA GLU A 119 3.83 -23.26 3.46
C GLU A 119 3.16 -22.41 2.39
N PHE A 120 2.43 -21.36 2.78
CA PHE A 120 1.88 -20.39 1.83
C PHE A 120 3.00 -19.68 1.08
N MET A 121 4.05 -19.19 1.76
CA MET A 121 5.18 -18.54 1.10
C MET A 121 5.91 -19.48 0.14
N THR A 122 6.06 -20.77 0.49
CA THR A 122 6.61 -21.78 -0.42
C THR A 122 5.82 -21.90 -1.72
N ILE A 123 4.48 -21.80 -1.66
CA ILE A 123 3.63 -21.80 -2.85
C ILE A 123 3.84 -20.53 -3.69
N ILE A 124 3.95 -19.37 -3.03
CA ILE A 124 4.20 -18.09 -3.70
C ILE A 124 5.55 -18.12 -4.44
N ASP A 125 6.61 -18.57 -3.78
CA ASP A 125 7.96 -18.59 -4.33
C ASP A 125 8.11 -19.59 -5.48
N ALA A 126 7.31 -20.66 -5.48
CA ALA A 126 7.27 -21.64 -6.57
C ALA A 126 6.42 -21.20 -7.78
N HIS A 127 5.58 -20.17 -7.63
CA HIS A 127 4.65 -19.76 -8.68
C HIS A 127 5.31 -18.78 -9.66
N PRO A 128 5.35 -19.04 -10.98
CA PRO A 128 6.13 -18.26 -11.96
C PRO A 128 5.68 -16.80 -12.14
N ASP A 129 4.43 -16.51 -11.81
CA ASP A 129 3.83 -15.17 -11.92
C ASP A 129 3.69 -14.42 -10.59
N LEU A 130 4.10 -15.02 -9.47
CA LEU A 130 4.01 -14.39 -8.16
C LEU A 130 5.40 -14.08 -7.61
N LEU A 131 5.46 -13.12 -6.69
CA LEU A 131 6.67 -12.80 -5.95
C LEU A 131 6.33 -12.23 -4.58
N GLY A 132 6.93 -12.79 -3.53
CA GLY A 132 6.98 -12.16 -2.21
C GLY A 132 8.05 -11.08 -2.16
N VAL A 133 7.68 -9.86 -1.80
CA VAL A 133 8.61 -8.72 -1.66
C VAL A 133 8.59 -8.21 -0.23
N ARG A 134 9.76 -8.16 0.41
CA ARG A 134 9.90 -7.63 1.78
C ARG A 134 9.91 -6.11 1.73
N VAL A 135 9.05 -5.49 2.53
CA VAL A 135 8.91 -4.04 2.60
C VAL A 135 8.94 -3.58 4.05
N SER A 136 10.00 -2.87 4.42
CA SER A 136 10.12 -2.20 5.72
C SER A 136 9.76 -0.73 5.56
N LYS A 137 9.01 -0.16 6.50
CA LYS A 137 8.52 1.22 6.43
C LYS A 137 8.74 1.93 7.74
N GLN A 138 9.34 3.11 7.67
CA GLN A 138 9.34 4.11 8.74
C GLN A 138 8.51 5.29 8.26
N ARG A 139 7.46 5.66 9.01
CA ARG A 139 6.41 6.55 8.54
C ARG A 139 6.12 7.64 9.55
N PHE A 140 6.07 8.88 9.06
CA PHE A 140 5.82 10.08 9.83
C PHE A 140 4.44 10.64 9.50
N GLY A 141 3.55 10.73 10.49
CA GLY A 141 2.18 11.18 10.30
C GLY A 141 2.02 12.70 10.39
N TYR A 142 1.09 13.24 9.61
CA TYR A 142 0.73 14.65 9.58
C TYR A 142 -0.78 14.83 9.34
N MET A 143 -1.30 16.02 9.60
CA MET A 143 -2.67 16.42 9.25
C MET A 143 -2.66 17.81 8.62
N VAL A 144 -2.90 17.90 7.31
CA VAL A 144 -2.87 19.15 6.54
C VAL A 144 -4.20 19.30 5.79
N ASN A 145 -4.85 20.46 5.90
CA ASN A 145 -6.16 20.73 5.28
C ASN A 145 -7.20 19.61 5.52
N ASN A 146 -7.32 19.11 6.75
CA ASN A 146 -8.21 17.99 7.12
C ASN A 146 -7.91 16.64 6.44
N THR A 147 -6.77 16.52 5.75
CA THR A 147 -6.31 15.26 5.17
C THR A 147 -5.31 14.56 6.08
N LEU A 148 -5.40 13.24 6.15
CA LEU A 148 -4.36 12.43 6.77
C LEU A 148 -3.19 12.34 5.82
N CYS A 149 -2.02 12.75 6.29
CA CYS A 149 -0.81 12.80 5.50
C CYS A 149 0.27 11.93 6.12
N GLU A 150 1.17 11.42 5.29
CA GLU A 150 2.28 10.59 5.71
C GLU A 150 3.49 10.83 4.80
N VAL A 151 4.67 10.97 5.39
CA VAL A 151 5.94 10.83 4.69
C VAL A 151 6.58 9.54 5.17
N GLY A 152 7.13 8.72 4.29
CA GLY A 152 7.72 7.44 4.67
C GLY A 152 9.03 7.14 3.98
N ASN A 153 10.00 6.64 4.76
CA ASN A 153 11.13 5.89 4.24
C ASN A 153 10.70 4.44 4.04
N VAL A 154 10.88 3.90 2.84
CA VAL A 154 10.47 2.55 2.48
C VAL A 154 11.66 1.79 1.93
N LEU A 155 11.95 0.61 2.50
CA LEU A 155 12.95 -0.31 1.98
C LEU A 155 12.22 -1.44 1.25
N ILE A 156 12.37 -1.53 -0.06
CA ILE A 156 11.78 -2.57 -0.92
C ILE A 156 12.90 -3.55 -1.25
N ASN A 157 12.90 -4.74 -0.65
CA ASN A 157 14.03 -5.68 -0.68
C ASN A 157 15.38 -4.98 -0.36
N GLY A 158 15.37 -4.01 0.55
CA GLY A 158 16.54 -3.21 0.93
C GLY A 158 16.80 -1.98 0.06
N ALA A 159 16.18 -1.86 -1.12
CA ALA A 159 16.27 -0.65 -1.93
C ALA A 159 15.43 0.48 -1.30
N LYS A 160 16.07 1.59 -0.93
CA LYS A 160 15.39 2.72 -0.31
C LYS A 160 14.65 3.56 -1.35
N VAL A 161 13.41 3.88 -1.04
CA VAL A 161 12.59 4.91 -1.70
C VAL A 161 11.88 5.74 -0.63
N VAL A 162 11.43 6.93 -1.00
CA VAL A 162 10.62 7.81 -0.15
C VAL A 162 9.22 7.86 -0.73
N THR A 163 8.21 7.90 0.13
CA THR A 163 6.81 8.10 -0.25
C THR A 163 6.23 9.28 0.51
N ILE A 164 5.29 9.97 -0.12
CA ILE A 164 4.49 11.02 0.50
C ILE A 164 3.05 10.88 0.03
N ASN A 165 2.10 11.08 0.93
CA ASN A 165 0.68 10.89 0.63
C ASN A 165 -0.22 11.92 1.33
N SER A 166 -1.46 12.00 0.83
CA SER A 166 -2.60 12.68 1.43
C SER A 166 -3.86 11.86 1.15
N GLU A 167 -4.65 11.56 2.18
CA GLU A 167 -5.92 10.84 2.06
C GLU A 167 -7.07 11.55 2.79
N SER A 168 -8.26 11.52 2.18
CA SER A 168 -9.49 12.11 2.72
C SER A 168 -10.72 11.49 2.05
N THR A 169 -11.89 11.71 2.63
CA THR A 169 -13.17 11.49 1.92
C THR A 169 -13.49 12.65 0.97
N GLU A 170 -12.88 13.81 1.17
CA GLU A 170 -13.10 15.02 0.39
C GLU A 170 -11.94 15.25 -0.59
N ILE A 171 -12.23 15.22 -1.89
CA ILE A 171 -11.24 15.36 -2.96
C ILE A 171 -10.57 16.74 -2.94
N GLU A 172 -11.35 17.79 -2.66
CA GLU A 172 -10.85 19.17 -2.68
C GLU A 172 -9.82 19.44 -1.57
N ASP A 173 -9.98 18.80 -0.40
CA ASP A 173 -9.00 18.87 0.68
C ASP A 173 -7.64 18.24 0.26
N ILE A 174 -7.69 17.14 -0.50
CA ILE A 174 -6.50 16.47 -1.03
C ILE A 174 -5.82 17.35 -2.07
N LYS A 175 -6.57 17.88 -3.04
CA LYS A 175 -6.05 18.78 -4.08
C LYS A 175 -5.37 20.01 -3.48
N LYS A 176 -6.03 20.64 -2.49
CA LYS A 176 -5.46 21.78 -1.77
C LYS A 176 -4.15 21.38 -1.07
N THR A 177 -4.11 20.23 -0.42
CA THR A 177 -2.91 19.71 0.23
C THR A 177 -1.77 19.50 -0.77
N ILE A 178 -2.03 18.84 -1.91
CA ILE A 178 -1.05 18.62 -2.98
C ILE A 178 -0.44 19.96 -3.44
N ALA A 179 -1.27 20.97 -3.68
CA ALA A 179 -0.81 22.31 -4.05
C ALA A 179 0.06 22.97 -2.96
N ASP A 180 -0.44 23.01 -1.72
CA ASP A 180 0.24 23.68 -0.60
C ASP A 180 1.61 23.06 -0.28
N VAL A 181 1.73 21.73 -0.40
CA VAL A 181 3.00 21.01 -0.14
C VAL A 181 3.88 20.89 -1.38
N GLY A 182 3.48 21.45 -2.52
CA GLY A 182 4.27 21.46 -3.76
C GLY A 182 4.42 20.10 -4.42
N LEU A 183 3.35 19.30 -4.43
CA LEU A 183 3.28 17.98 -5.07
C LEU A 183 2.52 18.00 -6.41
N GLU A 184 2.16 19.17 -6.93
CA GLU A 184 1.52 19.27 -8.25
C GLU A 184 2.43 18.71 -9.36
N GLY A 185 1.83 17.97 -10.29
CA GLY A 185 2.52 17.35 -11.43
C GLY A 185 3.20 16.01 -11.15
N PHE A 186 3.32 15.60 -9.89
CA PHE A 186 3.83 14.27 -9.54
C PHE A 186 2.76 13.19 -9.77
N GLU A 187 3.16 12.06 -10.38
CA GLU A 187 2.28 10.93 -10.68
C GLU A 187 1.71 10.31 -9.39
N ASN A 188 0.39 10.14 -9.35
CA ASN A 188 -0.29 9.41 -8.29
C ASN A 188 -0.15 7.91 -8.55
N ILE A 189 0.60 7.21 -7.69
CA ILE A 189 0.83 5.77 -7.78
C ILE A 189 0.74 5.11 -6.40
N ASN A 190 0.27 3.87 -6.39
CA ASN A 190 0.19 3.06 -5.18
C ASN A 190 1.45 2.19 -4.98
N TYR A 191 1.50 1.49 -3.83
CA TYR A 191 2.60 0.58 -3.50
C TYR A 191 2.79 -0.54 -4.53
N LEU A 192 1.73 -1.07 -5.14
CA LEU A 192 1.84 -2.15 -6.13
C LEU A 192 2.64 -1.66 -7.33
N GLN A 193 2.32 -0.48 -7.85
CA GLN A 193 3.05 0.15 -8.95
C GLN A 193 4.48 0.52 -8.56
N ALA A 194 4.68 1.12 -7.38
CA ALA A 194 6.01 1.52 -6.92
C ALA A 194 6.94 0.30 -6.75
N ILE A 195 6.47 -0.77 -6.10
CA ILE A 195 7.25 -1.99 -5.92
C ILE A 195 7.55 -2.64 -7.27
N LYS A 196 6.57 -2.75 -8.18
CA LYS A 196 6.78 -3.30 -9.52
C LYS A 196 7.82 -2.52 -10.34
N ARG A 197 7.92 -1.20 -10.18
CA ARG A 197 8.98 -0.39 -10.79
C ARG A 197 10.35 -0.73 -10.20
N VAL A 198 10.46 -0.81 -8.87
CA VAL A 198 11.72 -1.12 -8.19
C VAL A 198 12.24 -2.52 -8.52
N ILE A 199 11.37 -3.54 -8.60
CA ILE A 199 11.78 -4.91 -8.95
C ILE A 199 11.93 -5.15 -10.47
N GLY A 200 11.66 -4.13 -11.30
CA GLY A 200 11.84 -4.21 -12.75
C GLY A 200 10.71 -4.88 -13.54
N TRP A 201 9.52 -5.08 -12.95
CA TRP A 201 8.34 -5.57 -13.67
C TRP A 201 7.62 -4.48 -14.47
N ILE A 202 7.76 -3.22 -14.05
CA ILE A 202 7.28 -2.05 -14.79
C ILE A 202 8.47 -1.18 -15.13
N ASN A 203 8.72 -0.96 -16.43
CA ASN A 203 9.77 -0.08 -16.90
C ASN A 203 9.30 1.39 -16.92
N LYS A 204 9.14 1.98 -15.73
CA LYS A 204 8.86 3.41 -15.53
C LYS A 204 9.67 3.94 -14.34
N PRO A 205 10.16 5.19 -14.39
CA PRO A 205 10.87 5.78 -13.26
C PRO A 205 9.93 6.06 -12.09
N LEU A 206 10.50 6.35 -10.92
CA LEU A 206 9.79 7.02 -9.83
C LEU A 206 9.78 8.54 -10.08
N ALA A 207 9.11 9.29 -9.21
CA ALA A 207 8.91 10.74 -9.32
C ALA A 207 10.19 11.56 -9.51
N ASN A 208 11.25 11.19 -8.81
CA ASN A 208 12.53 11.90 -8.73
C ASN A 208 13.62 10.96 -8.21
#